data_AF-A0A9Q9B1D9-F1
#
_entry.id   AF-A0A9Q9B1D9-F1
#
_cell.length_a   1.000
_cell.length_b   1.000
_cell.length_c   1.000
_cell.angle_alpha   90.00
_cell.angle_beta   90.00
_cell.angle_gamma   90.00
#
_symmetry.space_group_name_H-M   'P 1'
#
loop_
_entity.id
_entity.type
_entity.pdbx_description
1 polymer ?
#
loop_
_entity_poly.entity_id
_entity_poly.type
_entity_poly.pdbx_seq_one_letter_code
_entity_poly.pdbx_strand_id
1 'polypeptide(L)'
;MKVTNKLHLPEAFVKAVSVERHNKAGCYSATTLNKGTKEIILQERHWDEFETDAADNVWAVWGSAVHELFEKIQDDNFHEEKFDVAVSQSHVTGIVDSYDMKTGTINDWKTASVYKIMKSDFSDWYKQGMTYAWLLKRSGLDVRRCRFIALLKDHSKSKAKIDKSYPQSPVFVYEFEVTPEELEQAGERVLAKVLEIEAAEKMADNEIPPCTAEERWADNDKWAVMKQGRKTAVRVFDKEIDAEICAQELGTSHYIEHRPAVSRKCGDYCLCKDFCNFYKNQQEAEK
;
A
#
# COMPACT_ATOMS: atom_id res chain seq x y z
N MET A 1 17.85 4.66 8.72
CA MET A 1 17.44 3.25 8.87
C MET A 1 18.65 2.35 8.79
N LYS A 2 18.75 1.34 9.66
CA LYS A 2 19.90 0.42 9.74
C LYS A 2 19.52 -0.93 9.12
N VAL A 3 20.38 -1.45 8.25
CA VAL A 3 20.21 -2.79 7.66
C VAL A 3 21.10 -3.79 8.39
N THR A 4 20.50 -4.85 8.91
CA THR A 4 21.18 -5.99 9.51
C THR A 4 21.36 -7.13 8.50
N ASN A 5 22.30 -8.03 8.78
CA ASN A 5 22.60 -9.17 7.92
C ASN A 5 22.71 -10.44 8.77
N LYS A 6 21.57 -10.92 9.30
CA LYS A 6 21.50 -12.08 10.19
C LYS A 6 21.89 -13.39 9.51
N LEU A 7 21.71 -13.47 8.19
CA LEU A 7 22.05 -14.65 7.39
C LEU A 7 23.50 -14.62 6.86
N HIS A 8 24.31 -13.63 7.23
CA HIS A 8 25.69 -13.49 6.76
C HIS A 8 25.83 -13.53 5.22
N LEU A 9 24.88 -12.88 4.53
CA LEU A 9 24.82 -12.82 3.07
C LEU A 9 25.99 -12.01 2.50
N PRO A 10 26.37 -12.25 1.23
CA PRO A 10 27.39 -11.47 0.54
C PRO A 10 27.08 -9.97 0.54
N GLU A 11 28.13 -9.14 0.57
CA GLU A 11 28.01 -7.67 0.61
C GLU A 11 27.18 -7.11 -0.56
N ALA A 12 27.30 -7.71 -1.75
CA ALA A 12 26.51 -7.33 -2.91
C ALA A 12 25.00 -7.45 -2.67
N PHE A 13 24.57 -8.49 -1.94
CA PHE A 13 23.16 -8.66 -1.58
C PHE A 13 22.72 -7.56 -0.60
N VAL A 14 23.51 -7.34 0.47
CA VAL A 14 23.20 -6.33 1.49
C VAL A 14 23.11 -4.92 0.86
N LYS A 15 24.00 -4.60 -0.08
CA LYS A 15 23.97 -3.32 -0.81
C LYS A 15 22.74 -3.21 -1.73
N ALA A 16 22.33 -4.27 -2.40
CA ALA A 16 21.17 -4.27 -3.29
C ALA A 16 19.83 -4.04 -2.55
N VAL A 17 19.77 -4.42 -1.27
CA VAL A 17 18.60 -4.20 -0.40
C VAL A 17 18.81 -3.05 0.59
N SER A 18 19.93 -2.31 0.48
CA SER A 18 20.19 -1.18 1.35
C SER A 18 19.15 -0.09 1.09
N VAL A 19 18.59 0.42 2.16
CA VAL A 19 17.43 1.33 2.12
C VAL A 19 17.90 2.77 2.22
N GLU A 20 17.62 3.55 1.19
CA GLU A 20 17.79 5.00 1.21
C GLU A 20 16.49 5.68 1.64
N ARG A 21 16.61 6.90 2.18
CA ARG A 21 15.45 7.71 2.50
C ARG A 21 14.75 8.07 1.20
N HIS A 22 13.51 7.61 1.05
CA HIS A 22 12.78 7.71 -0.23
C HIS A 22 12.55 9.16 -0.68
N ASN A 23 12.21 10.05 0.25
CA ASN A 23 11.97 11.45 -0.04
C ASN A 23 12.98 12.36 0.67
N LYS A 24 13.21 13.53 0.08
CA LYS A 24 13.81 14.67 0.77
C LYS A 24 12.75 15.31 1.68
N ALA A 25 13.19 15.97 2.76
CA ALA A 25 12.30 16.71 3.64
C ALA A 25 11.49 17.75 2.84
N GLY A 26 10.18 17.83 3.10
CA GLY A 26 9.25 18.70 2.37
C GLY A 26 8.89 18.22 0.95
N CYS A 27 9.36 17.05 0.52
CA CYS A 27 8.96 16.42 -0.73
C CYS A 27 8.14 15.14 -0.46
N TYR A 28 7.02 14.97 -1.14
CA TYR A 28 6.13 13.82 -0.96
C TYR A 28 5.87 13.15 -2.30
N SER A 29 6.38 11.92 -2.47
CA SER A 29 6.11 11.16 -3.68
C SER A 29 4.64 10.74 -3.79
N ALA A 30 4.16 10.48 -5.02
CA ALA A 30 2.81 9.96 -5.26
C ALA A 30 2.48 8.72 -4.43
N THR A 31 3.45 7.82 -4.23
CA THR A 31 3.30 6.63 -3.39
C THR A 31 3.30 6.96 -1.90
N THR A 32 4.01 8.00 -1.47
CA THR A 32 4.00 8.49 -0.08
C THR A 32 2.65 9.06 0.29
N LEU A 33 2.00 9.82 -0.60
CA LEU A 33 0.68 10.41 -0.35
C LEU A 33 -0.44 9.37 -0.15
N ASN A 34 -0.21 8.12 -0.54
CA ASN A 34 -1.14 7.01 -0.28
C ASN A 34 -1.01 6.43 1.14
N LYS A 35 0.02 6.82 1.92
CA LYS A 35 0.21 6.39 3.31
C LYS A 35 -0.61 7.27 4.27
N GLY A 36 -0.83 6.75 5.48
CA GLY A 36 -1.43 7.54 6.56
C GLY A 36 -0.52 8.66 7.04
N THR A 37 -1.08 9.80 7.42
CA THR A 37 -0.30 10.99 7.80
C THR A 37 0.61 10.71 8.98
N LYS A 38 0.09 10.03 10.01
CA LYS A 38 0.88 9.58 11.15
C LYS A 38 2.01 8.65 10.75
N GLU A 39 1.76 7.73 9.82
CA GLU A 39 2.79 6.85 9.29
C GLU A 39 3.90 7.64 8.57
N ILE A 40 3.53 8.62 7.74
CA ILE A 40 4.51 9.48 7.03
C ILE A 40 5.40 10.23 8.03
N ILE A 41 4.77 10.91 9.01
CA ILE A 41 5.50 11.72 9.99
C ILE A 41 6.40 10.86 10.89
N LEU A 42 5.89 9.73 11.39
CA LEU A 42 6.69 8.83 12.23
C LEU A 42 7.84 8.18 11.44
N GLN A 43 7.63 7.82 10.16
CA GLN A 43 8.70 7.31 9.30
C GLN A 43 9.80 8.35 9.13
N GLU A 44 9.42 9.62 8.98
CA GLU A 44 10.37 10.71 8.84
C GLU A 44 11.13 10.98 10.15
N ARG A 45 10.44 11.06 11.29
CA ARG A 45 11.08 11.39 12.58
C ARG A 45 12.03 10.29 13.08
N HIS A 46 11.65 9.03 12.90
CA HIS A 46 12.37 7.89 13.47
C HIS A 46 13.17 7.11 12.43
N TRP A 47 13.44 7.71 11.25
CA TRP A 47 14.11 7.02 10.14
C TRP A 47 15.40 6.31 10.58
N ASP A 48 16.22 6.98 11.38
CA ASP A 48 17.53 6.47 11.84
C ASP A 48 17.45 5.45 12.98
N GLU A 49 16.28 5.31 13.59
CA GLU A 49 16.00 4.36 14.66
C GLU A 49 15.47 3.02 14.12
N PHE A 50 14.93 2.99 12.90
CA PHE A 50 14.47 1.74 12.29
C PHE A 50 15.60 0.77 12.02
N GLU A 51 15.32 -0.52 12.27
CA GLU A 51 16.16 -1.65 11.92
C GLU A 51 15.39 -2.59 11.00
N THR A 52 16.04 -3.10 9.95
CA THR A 52 15.49 -4.12 9.06
C THR A 52 16.57 -5.14 8.72
N ASP A 53 16.19 -6.40 8.46
CA ASP A 53 17.15 -7.38 7.94
C ASP A 53 17.20 -7.33 6.40
N ALA A 54 18.40 -7.56 5.85
CA ALA A 54 18.61 -7.63 4.42
C ALA A 54 17.68 -8.64 3.73
N ALA A 55 17.41 -9.80 4.36
CA ALA A 55 16.56 -10.84 3.78
C ALA A 55 15.09 -10.39 3.66
N ASP A 56 14.60 -9.58 4.59
CA ASP A 56 13.21 -9.11 4.60
C ASP A 56 12.93 -8.10 3.47
N ASN A 57 13.98 -7.44 2.96
CA ASN A 57 13.90 -6.45 1.87
C ASN A 57 14.13 -7.04 0.49
N VAL A 58 14.24 -8.37 0.35
CA VAL A 58 14.51 -9.03 -0.94
C VAL A 58 13.50 -8.62 -2.03
N TRP A 59 12.27 -8.31 -1.66
CA TRP A 59 11.23 -7.90 -2.61
C TRP A 59 11.52 -6.57 -3.32
N ALA A 60 12.25 -5.65 -2.68
CA ALA A 60 12.67 -4.40 -3.31
C ALA A 60 13.60 -4.66 -4.50
N VAL A 61 14.49 -5.66 -4.40
CA VAL A 61 15.40 -6.07 -5.48
C VAL A 61 14.63 -6.47 -6.73
N TRP A 62 13.54 -7.23 -6.57
CA TRP A 62 12.71 -7.66 -7.70
C TRP A 62 12.06 -6.47 -8.40
N GLY A 63 11.56 -5.50 -7.63
CA GLY A 63 11.02 -4.26 -8.18
C GLY A 63 12.08 -3.52 -8.99
N SER A 64 13.19 -3.14 -8.34
CA SER A 64 14.27 -2.39 -8.96
C SER A 64 14.83 -3.08 -10.22
N ALA A 65 15.05 -4.39 -10.18
CA ALA A 65 15.56 -5.13 -11.33
C ALA A 65 14.58 -5.14 -12.52
N VAL A 66 13.26 -5.14 -12.25
CA VAL A 66 12.25 -5.07 -13.30
C VAL A 66 12.19 -3.67 -13.92
N HIS A 67 12.21 -2.61 -13.13
CA HIS A 67 12.24 -1.23 -13.66
C HIS A 67 13.51 -1.00 -14.50
N GLU A 68 14.69 -1.35 -13.97
CA GLU A 68 15.98 -1.19 -14.66
C GLU A 68 16.03 -1.95 -16.00
N LEU A 69 15.36 -3.12 -16.08
CA LEU A 69 15.27 -3.87 -17.33
C LEU A 69 14.42 -3.15 -18.38
N PHE A 70 13.25 -2.63 -17.99
CA PHE A 70 12.34 -1.96 -18.91
C PHE A 70 12.82 -0.57 -19.32
N GLU A 71 13.43 0.18 -18.41
CA GLU A 71 14.03 1.51 -18.67
C GLU A 71 15.07 1.45 -19.80
N LYS A 72 15.86 0.37 -19.87
CA LYS A 72 16.92 0.20 -20.89
C LYS A 72 16.39 -0.09 -22.30
N ILE A 73 15.11 -0.38 -22.45
CA ILE A 73 14.50 -0.70 -23.74
C ILE A 73 14.07 0.60 -24.42
N GLN A 74 14.65 0.88 -25.59
CA GLN A 74 14.27 2.04 -26.39
C GLN A 74 12.93 1.80 -27.10
N ASP A 75 12.00 2.74 -26.91
CA ASP A 75 10.75 2.87 -27.66
C ASP A 75 10.42 4.36 -27.89
N ASP A 76 9.20 4.66 -28.34
CA ASP A 76 8.74 6.04 -28.61
C ASP A 76 8.28 6.80 -27.34
N ASN A 77 8.43 6.20 -26.16
CA ASN A 77 7.98 6.76 -24.88
C ASN A 77 9.15 7.44 -24.15
N PHE A 78 8.84 8.38 -23.25
CA PHE A 78 9.83 8.75 -22.23
C PHE A 78 9.75 7.77 -21.06
N HIS A 79 10.89 7.50 -20.43
CA HIS A 79 11.02 6.59 -19.30
C HIS A 79 11.70 7.29 -18.13
N GLU A 80 11.28 6.93 -16.91
CA GLU A 80 11.80 7.44 -15.62
C GLU A 80 11.89 8.98 -15.47
N GLU A 81 11.01 9.71 -16.14
CA GLU A 81 10.98 11.17 -16.01
C GLU A 81 10.42 11.58 -14.64
N LYS A 82 11.13 12.48 -13.96
CA LYS A 82 10.73 13.01 -12.67
C LYS A 82 9.92 14.30 -12.82
N PHE A 83 8.71 14.27 -12.27
CA PHE A 83 7.85 15.43 -12.12
C PHE A 83 7.92 15.96 -10.70
N ASP A 84 7.92 17.29 -10.57
CA ASP A 84 8.03 18.01 -9.31
C ASP A 84 7.13 19.26 -9.36
N VAL A 85 6.11 19.30 -8.51
CA VAL A 85 5.12 20.38 -8.47
C VAL A 85 4.99 20.89 -7.04
N ALA A 86 5.13 22.21 -6.87
CA ALA A 86 4.91 22.86 -5.58
C ALA A 86 3.43 22.81 -5.18
N VAL A 87 3.16 22.45 -3.92
CA VAL A 87 1.83 22.37 -3.32
C VAL A 87 1.91 22.92 -1.90
N SER A 88 1.23 24.02 -1.62
CA SER A 88 1.36 24.73 -0.33
C SER A 88 2.82 25.12 -0.05
N GLN A 89 3.43 24.64 1.03
CA GLN A 89 4.81 24.87 1.42
C GLN A 89 5.73 23.69 1.04
N SER A 90 5.14 22.63 0.49
CA SER A 90 5.78 21.36 0.17
C SER A 90 5.84 21.13 -1.34
N HIS A 91 6.48 20.04 -1.74
CA HIS A 91 6.56 19.59 -3.12
C HIS A 91 5.98 18.19 -3.26
N VAL A 92 5.22 17.97 -4.33
CA VAL A 92 4.71 16.64 -4.69
C VAL A 92 5.50 16.15 -5.90
N THR A 93 6.05 14.95 -5.78
CA THR A 93 6.93 14.38 -6.81
C THR A 93 6.41 13.05 -7.34
N GLY A 94 6.75 12.73 -8.58
CA GLY A 94 6.45 11.43 -9.18
C GLY A 94 7.54 11.07 -10.17
N ILE A 95 7.96 9.80 -10.17
CA ILE A 95 8.80 9.24 -11.22
C ILE A 95 7.88 8.34 -12.03
N VAL A 96 7.66 8.70 -13.28
CA VAL A 96 6.79 7.93 -14.17
C VAL A 96 7.65 6.95 -14.94
N ASP A 97 7.36 5.66 -14.80
CA ASP A 97 8.15 4.61 -15.43
C ASP A 97 8.17 4.74 -16.95
N SER A 98 7.00 4.97 -17.56
CA SER A 98 6.88 5.16 -19.00
C SER A 98 5.65 5.99 -19.37
N TYR A 99 5.77 6.87 -20.36
CA TYR A 99 4.65 7.64 -20.90
C TYR A 99 4.68 7.75 -22.42
N ASP A 100 3.55 7.38 -23.02
CA ASP A 100 3.31 7.51 -24.45
C ASP A 100 2.70 8.88 -24.77
N MET A 101 3.50 9.75 -25.39
CA MET A 101 3.08 11.10 -25.80
C MET A 101 2.01 11.11 -26.90
N LYS A 102 1.94 10.08 -27.75
CA LYS A 102 0.96 10.01 -28.85
C LYS A 102 -0.42 9.71 -28.31
N THR A 103 -0.51 8.81 -27.32
CA THR A 103 -1.79 8.38 -26.75
C THR A 103 -2.16 9.08 -25.44
N GLY A 104 -1.21 9.71 -24.77
CA GLY A 104 -1.39 10.27 -23.43
C GLY A 104 -1.54 9.18 -22.36
N THR A 105 -0.81 8.08 -22.51
CA THR A 105 -0.92 6.91 -21.62
C THR A 105 0.27 6.81 -20.70
N ILE A 106 0.03 6.79 -19.39
CA ILE A 106 1.03 6.44 -18.37
C ILE A 106 1.06 4.92 -18.25
N ASN A 107 2.24 4.30 -18.37
CA ASN A 107 2.47 2.90 -18.04
C ASN A 107 3.34 2.83 -16.76
N ASP A 108 2.88 2.07 -15.77
CA ASP A 108 3.59 1.81 -14.51
C ASP A 108 3.82 0.29 -14.38
N TRP A 109 5.08 -0.09 -14.17
CA TRP A 109 5.49 -1.48 -14.06
C TRP A 109 5.38 -1.91 -12.60
N LYS A 110 4.65 -3.01 -12.34
CA LYS A 110 4.50 -3.54 -10.98
C LYS A 110 5.01 -4.96 -10.89
N THR A 111 5.72 -5.28 -9.82
CA THR A 111 5.83 -6.67 -9.35
C THR A 111 4.76 -6.91 -8.29
N ALA A 112 3.90 -7.90 -8.50
CA ALA A 112 2.79 -8.19 -7.58
C ALA A 112 2.67 -9.69 -7.30
N SER A 113 2.00 -10.02 -6.20
CA SER A 113 1.51 -11.38 -5.95
C SER A 113 0.16 -11.61 -6.62
N VAL A 114 -0.14 -12.84 -7.00
CA VAL A 114 -1.46 -13.28 -7.48
C VAL A 114 -2.57 -12.90 -6.50
N TYR A 115 -2.29 -12.93 -5.19
CA TYR A 115 -3.24 -12.53 -4.15
C TYR A 115 -3.80 -11.11 -4.37
N LYS A 116 -2.97 -10.14 -4.78
CA LYS A 116 -3.40 -8.76 -5.07
C LYS A 116 -4.46 -8.73 -6.18
N ILE A 117 -4.29 -9.56 -7.20
CA ILE A 117 -5.21 -9.67 -8.33
C ILE A 117 -6.50 -10.36 -7.89
N MET A 118 -6.41 -11.45 -7.12
CA MET A 118 -7.58 -12.18 -6.63
C MET A 118 -8.43 -11.34 -5.64
N LYS A 119 -7.79 -10.45 -4.87
CA LYS A 119 -8.48 -9.52 -3.98
C LYS A 119 -9.23 -8.42 -4.76
N SER A 120 -8.85 -8.14 -6.01
CA SER A 120 -9.44 -7.11 -6.87
C SER A 120 -9.50 -5.72 -6.24
N ASP A 121 -8.51 -5.39 -5.40
CA ASP A 121 -8.39 -4.11 -4.71
C ASP A 121 -7.19 -3.35 -5.27
N PHE A 122 -7.48 -2.42 -6.18
CA PHE A 122 -6.50 -1.60 -6.91
C PHE A 122 -6.61 -0.11 -6.55
N SER A 123 -7.20 0.20 -5.40
CA SER A 123 -7.45 1.57 -4.93
C SER A 123 -6.15 2.39 -4.78
N ASP A 124 -5.08 1.74 -4.31
CA ASP A 124 -3.73 2.30 -4.23
C ASP A 124 -3.14 2.62 -5.61
N TRP A 125 -3.30 1.73 -6.59
CA TRP A 125 -2.84 1.94 -7.97
C TRP A 125 -3.64 3.06 -8.63
N TYR A 126 -4.95 3.09 -8.46
CA TYR A 126 -5.79 4.18 -8.95
C TYR A 126 -5.36 5.54 -8.35
N LYS A 127 -5.23 5.64 -7.02
CA LYS A 127 -4.78 6.88 -6.35
C LYS A 127 -3.37 7.30 -6.80
N GLN A 128 -2.46 6.34 -6.98
CA GLN A 128 -1.10 6.61 -7.48
C GLN A 128 -1.17 7.15 -8.93
N GLY A 129 -1.88 6.46 -9.82
CA GLY A 129 -2.02 6.84 -11.23
C GLY A 129 -2.69 8.20 -11.41
N MET A 130 -3.74 8.50 -10.64
CA MET A 130 -4.37 9.83 -10.64
C MET A 130 -3.45 10.94 -10.13
N THR A 131 -2.57 10.64 -9.18
CA THR A 131 -1.54 11.60 -8.73
C THR A 131 -0.51 11.86 -9.83
N TYR A 132 -0.07 10.82 -10.55
CA TYR A 132 0.80 10.99 -11.71
C TYR A 132 0.11 11.77 -12.83
N ALA A 133 -1.13 11.45 -13.16
CA ALA A 133 -1.91 12.18 -14.15
C ALA A 133 -1.99 13.67 -13.80
N TRP A 134 -2.24 13.98 -12.52
CA TRP A 134 -2.30 15.36 -12.02
C TRP A 134 -0.94 16.06 -12.13
N LEU A 135 0.17 15.40 -11.76
CA LEU A 135 1.53 15.94 -11.91
C LEU A 135 1.86 16.26 -13.37
N LEU A 136 1.63 15.32 -14.28
CA LEU A 136 1.89 15.51 -15.71
C LEU A 136 1.05 16.66 -16.28
N LYS A 137 -0.23 16.75 -15.89
CA LYS A 137 -1.12 17.84 -16.31
C LYS A 137 -0.62 19.20 -15.82
N ARG A 138 -0.15 19.29 -14.57
CA ARG A 138 0.48 20.50 -14.02
C ARG A 138 1.77 20.89 -14.73
N SER A 139 2.49 19.91 -15.28
CA SER A 139 3.70 20.10 -16.08
C SER A 139 3.43 20.29 -17.58
N GLY A 140 2.16 20.41 -18.00
CA GLY A 140 1.79 20.74 -19.38
C GLY A 140 1.57 19.55 -20.32
N LEU A 141 1.49 18.32 -19.78
CA LEU A 141 1.24 17.09 -20.54
C LEU A 141 -0.21 16.61 -20.36
N ASP A 142 -0.85 16.18 -21.45
CA ASP A 142 -2.22 15.66 -21.43
C ASP A 142 -2.26 14.16 -21.15
N VAL A 143 -2.90 13.77 -20.05
CA VAL A 143 -3.06 12.36 -19.68
C VAL A 143 -4.49 11.90 -19.93
N ARG A 144 -4.63 10.80 -20.68
CA ARG A 144 -5.91 10.18 -21.03
C ARG A 144 -6.13 8.83 -20.35
N ARG A 145 -5.05 8.11 -20.02
CA ARG A 145 -5.13 6.77 -19.46
C ARG A 145 -3.96 6.49 -18.52
N CYS A 146 -4.24 5.76 -17.45
CA CYS A 146 -3.21 5.13 -16.62
C CYS A 146 -3.31 3.61 -16.75
N ARG A 147 -2.17 2.94 -16.92
CA ARG A 147 -2.07 1.50 -17.08
C ARG A 147 -1.00 0.95 -16.15
N PHE A 148 -1.40 0.07 -15.24
CA PHE A 148 -0.52 -0.69 -14.37
C PHE A 148 -0.34 -2.09 -14.92
N ILE A 149 0.91 -2.45 -15.22
CA ILE A 149 1.28 -3.73 -15.82
C ILE A 149 2.00 -4.55 -14.77
N ALA A 150 1.27 -5.50 -14.18
CA ALA A 150 1.72 -6.30 -13.07
C ALA A 150 2.31 -7.64 -13.52
N LEU A 151 3.60 -7.86 -13.21
CA LEU A 151 4.30 -9.12 -13.32
C LEU A 151 4.07 -9.94 -12.04
N LEU A 152 3.41 -11.09 -12.18
CA LEU A 152 2.96 -11.92 -11.06
C LEU A 152 4.03 -12.95 -10.67
N LYS A 153 4.81 -12.62 -9.63
CA LYS A 153 6.01 -13.38 -9.20
C LYS A 153 5.73 -14.80 -8.71
N ASP A 154 4.52 -15.06 -8.22
CA ASP A 154 4.05 -16.34 -7.67
C ASP A 154 3.01 -17.03 -8.57
N HIS A 155 2.95 -16.64 -9.85
CA HIS A 155 2.03 -17.27 -10.81
C HIS A 155 2.32 -18.76 -11.03
N SER A 156 1.27 -19.58 -11.07
CA SER A 156 1.34 -21.01 -11.32
C SER A 156 0.48 -21.41 -12.51
N LYS A 157 1.12 -21.90 -13.56
CA LYS A 157 0.43 -22.46 -14.75
C LYS A 157 -0.50 -23.62 -14.39
N SER A 158 -0.13 -24.45 -13.41
CA SER A 158 -0.97 -25.57 -12.98
C SER A 158 -2.25 -25.09 -12.31
N LYS A 159 -2.17 -24.06 -11.45
CA LYS A 159 -3.35 -23.45 -10.84
C LYS A 159 -4.25 -22.79 -11.89
N ALA A 160 -3.66 -22.05 -12.84
CA ALA A 160 -4.40 -21.40 -13.93
C ALA A 160 -5.23 -22.40 -14.77
N LYS A 161 -4.70 -23.61 -15.03
CA LYS A 161 -5.42 -24.66 -15.76
C LYS A 161 -6.65 -25.20 -15.03
N ILE A 162 -6.62 -25.21 -13.70
CA ILE A 162 -7.65 -25.84 -12.86
C ILE A 162 -8.71 -24.82 -12.46
N ASP A 163 -8.27 -23.62 -12.07
CA ASP A 163 -9.13 -22.58 -11.54
C ASP A 163 -9.27 -21.43 -12.54
N LYS A 164 -10.50 -21.24 -13.06
CA LYS A 164 -10.81 -20.16 -14.00
C LYS A 164 -10.78 -18.76 -13.36
N SER A 165 -10.94 -18.68 -12.04
CA SER A 165 -10.84 -17.41 -11.29
C SER A 165 -9.40 -17.00 -11.00
N TYR A 166 -8.46 -17.95 -11.11
CA TYR A 166 -7.04 -17.67 -11.02
C TYR A 166 -6.56 -16.87 -12.25
N PRO A 167 -5.60 -15.93 -12.12
CA PRO A 167 -5.07 -15.20 -13.26
C PRO A 167 -4.54 -16.16 -14.35
N GLN A 168 -5.08 -16.07 -15.56
CA GLN A 168 -4.72 -17.00 -16.64
C GLN A 168 -3.36 -16.69 -17.28
N SER A 169 -2.84 -15.48 -17.03
CA SER A 169 -1.54 -15.00 -17.48
C SER A 169 -0.68 -14.62 -16.28
N PRO A 170 0.65 -14.79 -16.34
CA PRO A 170 1.58 -14.24 -15.34
C PRO A 170 1.72 -12.71 -15.44
N VAL A 171 1.07 -12.08 -16.43
CA VAL A 171 0.97 -10.63 -16.57
C VAL A 171 -0.49 -10.23 -16.43
N PHE A 172 -0.77 -9.25 -15.59
CA PHE A 172 -2.08 -8.66 -15.39
C PHE A 172 -2.05 -7.16 -15.67
N VAL A 173 -3.08 -6.65 -16.35
CA VAL A 173 -3.18 -5.23 -16.69
C VAL A 173 -4.38 -4.66 -15.95
N TYR A 174 -4.13 -3.65 -15.12
CA TYR A 174 -5.16 -2.79 -14.54
C TYR A 174 -5.08 -1.42 -15.21
N GLU A 175 -6.15 -0.96 -15.84
CA GLU A 175 -6.16 0.33 -16.52
C GLU A 175 -7.48 1.08 -16.30
N PHE A 176 -7.39 2.40 -16.37
CA PHE A 176 -8.52 3.29 -16.27
C PHE A 176 -8.27 4.57 -17.07
N GLU A 177 -9.34 5.19 -17.54
CA GLU A 177 -9.29 6.47 -18.24
C GLU A 177 -9.24 7.62 -17.23
N VAL A 178 -8.58 8.71 -17.61
CA VAL A 178 -8.48 9.91 -16.78
C VAL A 178 -9.49 10.92 -17.28
N THR A 179 -10.50 11.21 -16.47
CA THR A 179 -11.47 12.27 -16.77
C THR A 179 -11.05 13.61 -16.15
N PRO A 180 -11.48 14.75 -16.72
CA PRO A 180 -11.19 16.06 -16.13
C PRO A 180 -11.72 16.22 -14.69
N GLU A 181 -12.90 15.67 -14.40
CA GLU A 181 -13.51 15.72 -13.07
C GLU A 181 -12.70 14.94 -12.03
N GLU A 182 -12.33 13.68 -12.33
CA GLU A 182 -11.50 12.88 -11.43
C GLU A 182 -10.11 13.51 -11.23
N LEU A 183 -9.58 14.19 -12.25
CA LEU A 183 -8.29 14.86 -12.18
C LEU A 183 -8.32 16.10 -11.27
N GLU A 184 -9.45 16.83 -11.26
CA GLU A 184 -9.70 17.92 -10.31
C GLU A 184 -9.78 17.38 -8.89
N GLN A 185 -10.58 16.32 -8.66
CA GLN A 185 -10.68 15.64 -7.36
C GLN A 185 -9.32 15.10 -6.88
N ALA A 186 -8.49 14.59 -7.80
CA ALA A 186 -7.13 14.16 -7.48
C ALA A 186 -6.27 15.32 -6.97
N GLY A 187 -6.40 16.50 -7.59
CA GLY A 187 -5.72 17.72 -7.14
C GLY A 187 -6.18 18.18 -5.76
N GLU A 188 -7.48 18.15 -5.48
CA GLU A 188 -8.04 18.46 -4.15
C GLU A 188 -7.52 17.49 -3.09
N ARG A 189 -7.54 16.18 -3.39
CA ARG A 189 -7.01 15.14 -2.50
C ARG A 189 -5.53 15.35 -2.21
N VAL A 190 -4.71 15.66 -3.22
CA VAL A 190 -3.28 15.94 -3.06
C VAL A 190 -3.07 17.15 -2.16
N LEU A 191 -3.76 18.26 -2.41
CA LEU A 191 -3.67 19.47 -1.60
C LEU A 191 -4.09 19.20 -0.15
N ALA A 192 -5.24 18.56 0.06
CA ALA A 192 -5.74 18.24 1.39
C ALA A 192 -4.74 17.37 2.17
N LYS A 193 -4.16 16.35 1.52
CA LYS A 193 -3.16 15.47 2.14
C LYS A 193 -1.88 16.22 2.50
N VAL A 194 -1.39 17.10 1.63
CA VAL A 194 -0.20 17.91 1.92
C VAL A 194 -0.44 18.83 3.11
N LEU A 195 -1.58 19.53 3.16
CA LEU A 195 -1.93 20.38 4.30
C LEU A 195 -2.07 19.60 5.61
N GLU A 196 -2.62 18.38 5.54
CA GLU A 196 -2.71 17.47 6.70
C GLU A 196 -1.32 17.10 7.22
N ILE A 197 -0.38 16.78 6.33
CA ILE A 197 1.01 16.47 6.68
C ILE A 197 1.71 17.70 7.28
N GLU A 198 1.63 18.87 6.63
CA GLU A 198 2.23 20.12 7.12
C GLU A 198 1.69 20.54 8.51
N ALA A 199 0.43 20.22 8.81
CA ALA A 199 -0.13 20.41 10.14
C ALA A 199 0.45 19.41 11.15
N ALA A 200 0.52 18.12 10.78
CA ALA A 200 1.03 17.05 11.64
C ALA A 200 2.53 17.17 11.94
N GLU A 201 3.33 17.74 11.03
CA GLU A 201 4.76 18.03 11.25
C GLU A 201 5.02 18.87 12.52
N LYS A 202 4.04 19.71 12.92
CA LYS A 202 4.13 20.61 14.07
C LYS A 202 3.63 19.97 15.37
N MET A 203 3.02 18.79 15.31
CA MET A 203 2.43 18.09 16.45
C MET A 203 3.43 17.13 17.09
N ALA A 204 3.33 16.86 18.40
CA ALA A 204 4.08 15.75 18.99
C ALA A 204 3.56 14.39 18.46
N ASP A 205 4.40 13.34 18.44
CA ASP A 205 4.05 12.02 17.86
C ASP A 205 2.72 11.46 18.39
N ASN A 206 2.48 11.62 19.69
CA ASN A 206 1.28 11.12 20.36
C ASN A 206 0.02 11.93 20.06
N GLU A 207 0.17 13.18 19.61
CA GLU A 207 -0.93 14.09 19.28
C GLU A 207 -1.41 13.92 17.84
N ILE A 208 -0.58 13.35 16.96
CA ILE A 208 -0.97 13.08 15.56
C ILE A 208 -2.15 12.07 15.56
N PRO A 209 -3.27 12.38 14.89
CA PRO A 209 -4.41 11.47 14.78
C PRO A 209 -4.02 10.10 14.21
N PRO A 210 -4.71 9.01 14.59
CA PRO A 210 -4.47 7.71 13.99
C PRO A 210 -4.78 7.73 12.48
N CYS A 211 -4.04 6.92 11.71
CA CYS A 211 -4.36 6.71 10.30
C CYS A 211 -5.80 6.19 10.14
N THR A 212 -6.42 6.46 9.01
CA THR A 212 -7.80 6.01 8.75
C THR A 212 -7.90 4.48 8.73
N ALA A 213 -9.12 3.94 8.89
CA ALA A 213 -9.35 2.50 8.83
C ALA A 213 -8.87 1.88 7.50
N GLU A 214 -9.11 2.57 6.38
CA GLU A 214 -8.64 2.17 5.06
C GLU A 214 -7.09 2.17 4.99
N GLU A 215 -6.44 3.24 5.46
CA GLU A 215 -4.97 3.32 5.47
C GLU A 215 -4.29 2.28 6.36
N ARG A 216 -4.99 1.79 7.39
CA ARG A 216 -4.55 0.73 8.32
C ARG A 216 -4.91 -0.69 7.84
N TRP A 217 -5.64 -0.82 6.74
CA TRP A 217 -6.24 -2.07 6.29
C TRP A 217 -7.04 -2.78 7.40
N ALA A 218 -7.78 -1.97 8.18
CA ALA A 218 -8.59 -2.46 9.27
C ALA A 218 -9.70 -3.35 8.74
N ASP A 219 -9.81 -4.55 9.29
CA ASP A 219 -11.00 -5.39 9.10
C ASP A 219 -12.17 -4.83 9.90
N ASN A 220 -13.39 -5.25 9.56
CA ASN A 220 -14.55 -5.03 10.41
C ASN A 220 -14.56 -6.04 11.56
N ASP A 221 -15.22 -5.68 12.66
CA ASP A 221 -15.55 -6.61 13.73
C ASP A 221 -16.21 -7.87 13.19
N LYS A 222 -15.91 -9.01 13.84
CA LYS A 222 -16.51 -10.30 13.54
C LYS A 222 -17.10 -10.92 14.79
N TRP A 223 -18.15 -11.70 14.62
CA TRP A 223 -18.78 -12.45 15.70
C TRP A 223 -18.73 -13.93 15.37
N ALA A 224 -17.92 -14.67 16.13
CA ALA A 224 -17.72 -16.10 15.93
C ALA A 224 -18.65 -16.88 16.85
N VAL A 225 -19.52 -17.71 16.27
CA VAL A 225 -20.30 -18.68 17.04
C VAL A 225 -19.41 -19.90 17.30
N MET A 226 -19.07 -20.10 18.56
CA MET A 226 -18.19 -21.14 19.06
C MET A 226 -19.00 -22.28 19.67
N LYS A 227 -18.45 -23.49 19.66
CA LYS A 227 -18.99 -24.64 20.40
C LYS A 227 -18.04 -25.00 21.54
N GLN A 228 -18.58 -25.27 22.72
CA GLN A 228 -17.79 -25.72 23.86
C GLN A 228 -16.91 -26.93 23.50
N GLY A 229 -15.62 -26.84 23.85
CA GLY A 229 -14.61 -27.87 23.56
C GLY A 229 -14.03 -27.85 22.13
N ARG A 230 -14.55 -27.01 21.22
CA ARG A 230 -14.02 -26.87 19.85
C ARG A 230 -13.10 -25.65 19.76
N LYS A 231 -11.92 -25.81 19.15
CA LYS A 231 -10.94 -24.72 18.95
C LYS A 231 -11.28 -23.75 17.81
N THR A 232 -12.20 -24.14 16.91
CA THR A 232 -12.57 -23.35 15.73
C THR A 232 -14.04 -22.94 15.80
N ALA A 233 -14.34 -21.80 15.20
CA ALA A 233 -15.72 -21.32 15.07
C ALA A 233 -16.57 -22.31 14.26
N VAL A 234 -17.82 -22.45 14.66
CA VAL A 234 -18.85 -23.12 13.88
C VAL A 234 -19.20 -22.25 12.68
N ARG A 235 -19.37 -20.95 12.91
CA ARG A 235 -19.64 -19.94 11.88
C ARG A 235 -19.17 -18.56 12.36
N VAL A 236 -18.86 -17.67 11.42
CA VAL A 236 -18.44 -16.30 11.71
C VAL A 236 -19.36 -15.34 10.95
N PHE A 237 -19.79 -14.28 11.61
CA PHE A 237 -20.73 -13.29 11.11
C PHE A 237 -20.13 -11.88 11.15
N ASP A 238 -20.67 -11.01 10.29
CA ASP A 238 -20.29 -9.59 10.20
C ASP A 238 -21.15 -8.69 11.10
N LYS A 239 -22.18 -9.25 11.74
CA LYS A 239 -23.08 -8.54 12.65
C LYS A 239 -23.35 -9.41 13.87
N GLU A 240 -23.38 -8.78 15.03
CA GLU A 240 -23.69 -9.44 16.31
C GLU A 240 -25.02 -10.18 16.27
N ILE A 241 -26.07 -9.51 15.78
CA ILE A 241 -27.43 -10.05 15.78
C ILE A 241 -27.58 -11.35 14.98
N ASP A 242 -26.83 -11.49 13.88
CA ASP A 242 -26.85 -12.72 13.08
C ASP A 242 -26.15 -13.87 13.81
N ALA A 243 -25.09 -13.56 14.58
CA ALA A 243 -24.42 -14.53 15.45
C ALA A 243 -25.30 -14.94 16.64
N GLU A 244 -26.07 -14.01 17.21
CA GLU A 244 -27.02 -14.28 18.29
C GLU A 244 -28.12 -15.24 17.86
N ILE A 245 -28.75 -14.97 16.71
CA ILE A 245 -29.78 -15.85 16.14
C ILE A 245 -29.19 -17.26 15.93
N CYS A 246 -28.01 -17.36 15.31
CA CYS A 246 -27.37 -18.64 15.06
C CYS A 246 -26.98 -19.39 16.34
N ALA A 247 -26.45 -18.70 17.36
CA ALA A 247 -26.10 -19.31 18.63
C ALA A 247 -27.34 -19.85 19.37
N GLN A 248 -28.47 -19.13 19.31
CA GLN A 248 -29.74 -19.58 19.88
C GLN A 248 -30.27 -20.83 19.16
N GLU A 249 -30.25 -20.85 17.83
CA GLU A 249 -30.69 -22.02 17.03
C GLU A 249 -29.84 -23.27 17.30
N LEU A 250 -28.54 -23.11 17.50
CA LEU A 250 -27.60 -24.22 17.76
C LEU A 250 -27.62 -24.71 19.22
N GLY A 251 -28.32 -24.00 20.11
CA GLY A 251 -28.56 -24.39 21.50
C GLY A 251 -27.39 -24.16 22.46
N THR A 252 -27.60 -24.55 23.72
CA THR A 252 -26.82 -24.14 24.91
C THR A 252 -25.34 -24.51 24.93
N SER A 253 -24.87 -25.37 24.02
CA SER A 253 -23.44 -25.69 23.88
C SER A 253 -22.66 -24.68 23.04
N HIS A 254 -23.32 -23.61 22.58
CA HIS A 254 -22.74 -22.57 21.75
C HIS A 254 -22.71 -21.21 22.45
N TYR A 255 -21.68 -20.42 22.16
CA TYR A 255 -21.52 -19.06 22.66
C TYR A 255 -20.94 -18.18 21.56
N ILE A 256 -21.09 -16.86 21.71
CA ILE A 256 -20.56 -15.88 20.78
C ILE A 256 -19.24 -15.36 21.33
N GLU A 257 -18.22 -15.36 20.48
CA GLU A 257 -16.93 -14.74 20.71
C GLU A 257 -16.83 -13.52 19.79
N HIS A 258 -16.83 -12.33 20.37
CA HIS A 258 -16.55 -11.10 19.61
C HIS A 258 -15.06 -11.06 19.27
N ARG A 259 -14.78 -10.80 17.99
CA ARG A 259 -13.44 -10.64 17.44
C ARG A 259 -13.32 -9.22 16.91
N PRO A 260 -12.68 -8.32 17.68
CA PRO A 260 -12.60 -6.92 17.31
C PRO A 260 -11.81 -6.73 16.01
N ALA A 261 -12.11 -5.63 15.32
CA ALA A 261 -11.44 -5.16 14.12
C ALA A 261 -9.92 -5.10 14.32
N VAL A 262 -9.18 -5.84 13.50
CA VAL A 262 -7.71 -5.85 13.52
C VAL A 262 -7.18 -4.90 12.45
N SER A 263 -6.24 -4.04 12.84
CA SER A 263 -5.49 -3.17 11.93
C SER A 263 -4.27 -3.89 11.38
N ARG A 264 -4.49 -4.77 10.40
CA ARG A 264 -3.44 -5.67 9.87
C ARG A 264 -2.17 -4.95 9.45
N LYS A 265 -2.29 -3.78 8.82
CA LYS A 265 -1.11 -2.99 8.44
C LYS A 265 -0.26 -2.61 9.66
N CYS A 266 -0.90 -2.21 10.75
CA CYS A 266 -0.20 -1.72 11.94
C CYS A 266 0.70 -2.78 12.58
N GLY A 267 0.26 -4.04 12.66
CA GLY A 267 1.05 -5.11 13.26
C GLY A 267 2.12 -5.71 12.33
N ASP A 268 1.73 -5.97 11.08
CA ASP A 268 2.51 -6.83 10.18
C ASP A 268 3.38 -6.04 9.19
N TYR A 269 2.98 -4.81 8.83
CA TYR A 269 3.57 -4.09 7.69
C TYR A 269 4.10 -2.68 8.02
N CYS A 270 3.62 -2.05 9.08
CA CYS A 270 3.99 -0.67 9.42
C CYS A 270 5.31 -0.63 10.19
N LEU A 271 6.33 0.00 9.61
CA LEU A 271 7.63 0.21 10.27
C LEU A 271 7.53 1.04 11.56
N CYS A 272 6.49 1.87 11.70
CA CYS A 272 6.32 2.80 12.82
C CYS A 272 5.65 2.17 14.05
N LYS A 273 5.36 0.86 14.03
CA LYS A 273 4.56 0.22 15.08
C LYS A 273 5.12 0.44 16.49
N ASP A 274 6.44 0.45 16.62
CA ASP A 274 7.13 0.63 17.90
C ASP A 274 7.13 2.08 18.40
N PHE A 275 6.74 3.03 17.56
CA PHE A 275 6.63 4.47 17.89
C PHE A 275 5.17 4.95 17.93
N CYS A 276 4.24 4.18 17.34
CA CYS A 276 2.85 4.58 17.20
C CYS A 276 2.01 4.27 18.44
N ASN A 277 1.56 5.30 19.17
CA ASN A 277 0.68 5.14 20.35
C ASN A 277 -0.64 4.44 20.02
N PHE A 278 -1.22 4.66 18.84
CA PHE A 278 -2.45 3.96 18.45
C PHE A 278 -2.27 2.44 18.48
N TYR A 279 -1.17 1.94 17.89
CA TYR A 279 -0.90 0.51 17.86
C TYR A 279 -0.55 -0.04 19.25
N LYS A 280 0.25 0.69 20.04
CA LYS A 280 0.57 0.32 21.42
C LYS A 280 -0.68 0.16 22.29
N ASN A 281 -1.62 1.10 22.19
CA ASN A 281 -2.87 1.06 22.93
C ASN A 281 -3.76 -0.13 22.50
N GLN A 282 -3.77 -0.49 21.21
CA GLN A 282 -4.47 -1.70 20.76
C GLN A 282 -3.89 -2.97 21.38
N GLN A 283 -2.56 -3.08 21.43
CA GLN A 283 -1.87 -4.23 22.03
C GLN A 283 -2.08 -4.33 23.55
N GLU A 284 -2.27 -3.21 24.24
CA GLU A 284 -2.60 -3.19 25.67
C GLU A 284 -4.05 -3.63 25.93
N ALA A 285 -4.99 -3.26 25.06
CA ALA A 285 -6.39 -3.69 25.18
C ALA A 285 -6.61 -5.18 24.89
N GLU A 286 -5.68 -5.83 24.19
CA GLU A 286 -5.70 -7.26 23.86
C GLU A 286 -5.09 -8.17 24.96
N LYS A 287 -4.43 -7.58 25.97
CA LYS A 287 -3.81 -8.30 27.11
C LYS A 287 -4.74 -8.42 28.30
#